data_AF-A0A9R0IMP8-F1
#
_entry.id   AF-A0A9R0IMP8-F1
#
_cell.length_a   1.000
_cell.length_b   1.000
_cell.length_c   1.000
_cell.angle_alpha   90.00
_cell.angle_beta   90.00
_cell.angle_gamma   90.00
#
_symmetry.space_group_name_H-M   'P 1'
#
loop_
_entity.id
_entity.type
_entity.pdbx_description
1 polymer ?
#
loop_
_entity_poly.entity_id
_entity_poly.type
_entity_poly.pdbx_seq_one_letter_code
_entity_poly.pdbx_strand_id
1 'polypeptide(L)'
;MSRQRCYLDVTIADELEGRIVIELFNDVVPKTAENFRALCTGEKGIGPHSGVPLHYKGCPFHRVIKSFMIQGGDISAGDGTGGESIYGLKFEDENFELKHERKGMLSMANSGPNTNGSQFFITTTKTSHLDGKHVVFGKVIKGMSIVRSIEHVNTDTDERPTQDVVISDCGEIHEGDDDGTSNFFKDGDNYPDWPADLDHCPDELSWWTDAVDSIKALGNEHFKKQDYKMALRKYRKALRYVDTCWEKDGLDEDKSATMRKIKSQIFTNSSACKLKLGDLKGALVDTEFAMRDGEDNVKALFRQGQAHMALNDIDAAVVSFKKASDLEPNDAGIKRELAAAKKKIADRRDQERKAYSKMFQ
;
A
#
# COMPACT_ATOMS: atom_id res chain seq x y z
N MET A 1 8.68 -32.25 9.19
CA MET A 1 9.51 -31.35 8.35
C MET A 1 9.11 -29.94 8.68
N SER A 2 10.02 -28.97 8.71
CA SER A 2 9.66 -27.56 8.81
C SER A 2 8.88 -27.14 7.56
N ARG A 3 7.99 -26.17 7.72
CA ARG A 3 7.24 -25.62 6.58
C ARG A 3 8.12 -24.69 5.78
N GLN A 4 8.10 -24.85 4.46
CA GLN A 4 8.88 -24.01 3.54
C GLN A 4 8.26 -22.61 3.44
N ARG A 5 9.11 -21.61 3.19
CA ARG A 5 8.70 -20.22 3.03
C ARG A 5 9.10 -19.72 1.64
N CYS A 6 8.22 -18.98 1.00
CA CYS A 6 8.50 -18.31 -0.26
C CYS A 6 8.10 -16.83 -0.18
N TYR A 7 8.62 -16.02 -1.09
CA TYR A 7 8.23 -14.63 -1.22
C TYR A 7 7.82 -14.25 -2.64
N LEU A 8 6.97 -13.23 -2.73
CA LEU A 8 6.59 -12.55 -3.97
C LEU A 8 6.78 -11.04 -3.76
N ASP A 9 7.68 -10.41 -4.51
CA ASP A 9 7.84 -8.95 -4.56
C ASP A 9 6.95 -8.39 -5.65
N VAL A 10 6.04 -7.50 -5.28
CA VAL A 10 4.96 -7.04 -6.16
C VAL A 10 5.21 -5.61 -6.61
N THR A 11 5.03 -5.35 -7.90
CA THR A 11 4.87 -4.01 -8.45
C THR A 11 3.41 -3.73 -8.79
N ILE A 12 3.00 -2.48 -8.64
CA ILE A 12 1.70 -1.97 -9.05
C ILE A 12 1.94 -0.71 -9.89
N ALA A 13 1.49 -0.69 -11.14
CA ALA A 13 1.77 0.39 -12.09
C ALA A 13 3.29 0.71 -12.16
N ASP A 14 4.11 -0.34 -12.28
CA ASP A 14 5.59 -0.31 -12.28
C ASP A 14 6.25 0.23 -10.99
N GLU A 15 5.48 0.54 -9.95
CA GLU A 15 6.01 0.94 -8.64
C GLU A 15 6.11 -0.26 -7.72
N LEU A 16 7.31 -0.48 -7.15
CA LEU A 16 7.54 -1.55 -6.19
C LEU A 16 6.74 -1.30 -4.91
N GLU A 17 5.73 -2.15 -4.67
CA GLU A 17 4.77 -1.98 -3.59
C GLU A 17 5.22 -2.64 -2.29
N GLY A 18 5.78 -3.85 -2.38
CA GLY A 18 6.29 -4.58 -1.22
C GLY A 18 6.40 -6.07 -1.46
N ARG A 19 6.68 -6.80 -0.37
CA ARG A 19 6.88 -8.24 -0.35
C ARG A 19 5.72 -8.95 0.34
N ILE A 20 5.24 -10.04 -0.28
CA ILE A 20 4.34 -11.02 0.33
C ILE A 20 5.19 -12.22 0.74
N VAL A 21 5.10 -12.64 2.00
CA VAL A 21 5.78 -13.85 2.51
C VAL A 21 4.75 -14.92 2.79
N ILE A 22 5.00 -16.13 2.28
CA ILE A 22 4.06 -17.24 2.26
C ILE A 22 4.70 -18.44 2.98
N GLU A 23 3.95 -19.04 3.92
CA GLU A 23 4.24 -20.36 4.47
C GLU A 23 3.50 -21.42 3.64
N LEU A 24 4.22 -22.45 3.18
CA LEU A 24 3.65 -23.57 2.43
C LEU A 24 3.35 -24.76 3.35
N PHE A 25 2.26 -25.46 3.09
CA PHE A 25 1.80 -26.61 3.87
C PHE A 25 2.37 -27.92 3.29
N ASN A 26 3.69 -27.97 3.08
CA ASN A 26 4.39 -29.16 2.54
C ASN A 26 4.33 -30.39 3.47
N ASP A 27 3.90 -30.22 4.71
CA ASP A 27 3.56 -31.28 5.66
C ASP A 27 2.20 -31.95 5.36
N VAL A 28 1.29 -31.28 4.63
CA VAL A 28 -0.06 -31.76 4.31
C VAL A 28 -0.25 -32.04 2.81
N VAL A 29 0.28 -31.16 1.96
CA VAL A 29 0.18 -31.21 0.49
C VAL A 29 1.57 -31.03 -0.15
N PRO A 30 2.51 -31.98 0.05
CA PRO A 30 3.89 -31.86 -0.39
C PRO A 30 4.05 -31.65 -1.90
N LYS A 31 3.23 -32.29 -2.75
CA LYS A 31 3.33 -32.10 -4.21
C LYS A 31 2.91 -30.70 -4.62
N THR A 32 1.81 -30.21 -4.07
CA THR A 32 1.26 -28.88 -4.36
C THR A 32 2.21 -27.78 -3.86
N ALA A 33 2.76 -27.94 -2.66
CA ALA A 33 3.75 -27.04 -2.10
C ALA A 33 5.05 -27.01 -2.92
N GLU A 34 5.59 -28.16 -3.31
CA GLU A 34 6.81 -28.24 -4.12
C GLU A 34 6.61 -27.61 -5.51
N ASN A 35 5.43 -27.76 -6.11
CA ASN A 35 5.10 -27.08 -7.37
C ASN A 35 5.22 -25.56 -7.23
N PHE A 36 4.58 -24.99 -6.21
CA PHE A 36 4.61 -23.54 -6.00
C PHE A 36 6.02 -23.04 -5.65
N ARG A 37 6.75 -23.74 -4.77
CA ARG A 37 8.12 -23.37 -4.38
C ARG A 37 9.06 -23.37 -5.58
N ALA A 38 9.03 -24.42 -6.40
CA ALA A 38 9.86 -24.51 -7.59
C ALA A 38 9.50 -23.45 -8.64
N LEU A 39 8.22 -23.09 -8.77
CA LEU A 39 7.78 -21.96 -9.61
C LEU A 39 8.18 -20.60 -9.03
N CYS A 40 8.38 -20.47 -7.72
CA CYS A 40 9.00 -19.28 -7.13
C CYS A 40 10.51 -19.19 -7.42
N THR A 41 11.23 -20.30 -7.45
CA THR A 41 12.69 -20.29 -7.70
C THR A 41 13.07 -20.32 -9.19
N GLY A 42 12.18 -20.80 -10.06
CA GLY A 42 12.46 -20.98 -11.48
C GLY A 42 13.42 -22.14 -11.79
N GLU A 43 13.73 -22.99 -10.80
CA GLU A 43 14.81 -23.98 -10.91
C GLU A 43 14.53 -25.12 -11.91
N LYS A 44 13.28 -25.31 -12.33
CA LYS A 44 12.87 -26.39 -13.25
C LYS A 44 13.04 -26.01 -14.72
N GLY A 45 13.56 -24.82 -15.03
CA GLY A 45 13.89 -24.41 -16.39
C GLY A 45 12.65 -24.09 -17.24
N ILE A 46 12.65 -24.54 -18.49
CA ILE A 46 11.59 -24.24 -19.47
C ILE A 46 10.52 -25.34 -19.43
N GLY A 47 9.25 -24.93 -19.36
CA GLY A 47 8.10 -25.83 -19.42
C GLY A 47 8.00 -26.51 -20.78
N PRO A 48 7.95 -27.86 -20.84
CA PRO A 48 7.92 -28.58 -22.11
C PRO A 48 6.64 -28.34 -22.93
N HIS A 49 5.53 -27.96 -22.30
CA HIS A 49 4.26 -27.73 -23.00
C HIS A 49 4.05 -26.26 -23.38
N SER A 50 4.43 -25.34 -22.51
CA SER A 50 4.25 -23.90 -22.69
C SER A 50 5.42 -23.22 -23.41
N GLY A 51 6.63 -23.80 -23.38
CA GLY A 51 7.83 -23.22 -23.99
C GLY A 51 8.37 -21.98 -23.27
N VAL A 52 7.84 -21.64 -22.09
CA VAL A 52 8.26 -20.51 -21.26
C VAL A 52 8.92 -20.99 -19.97
N PRO A 53 9.70 -20.13 -19.26
CA PRO A 53 10.23 -20.49 -17.95
C PRO A 53 9.14 -20.89 -16.95
N LEU A 54 9.35 -21.99 -16.22
CA LEU A 54 8.54 -22.40 -15.08
C LEU A 54 8.86 -21.50 -13.88
N HIS A 55 8.48 -20.23 -13.96
CA HIS A 55 8.86 -19.19 -13.00
C HIS A 55 7.79 -18.11 -12.87
N TYR A 56 7.45 -17.71 -11.64
CA TYR A 56 6.48 -16.64 -11.39
C TYR A 56 7.02 -15.23 -11.61
N LYS A 57 8.34 -15.04 -11.71
CA LYS A 57 8.92 -13.71 -11.96
C LYS A 57 8.44 -13.15 -13.30
N GLY A 58 7.85 -11.97 -13.26
CA GLY A 58 7.19 -11.30 -14.38
C GLY A 58 5.73 -11.71 -14.59
N CYS A 59 5.19 -12.65 -13.82
CA CYS A 59 3.81 -13.10 -13.97
C CYS A 59 2.83 -12.06 -13.38
N PRO A 60 1.75 -11.71 -14.09
CA PRO A 60 0.74 -10.78 -13.59
C PRO A 60 -0.29 -11.46 -12.67
N PHE A 61 -0.86 -10.65 -11.78
CA PHE A 61 -2.18 -10.93 -11.20
C PHE A 61 -3.23 -10.52 -12.21
N HIS A 62 -3.74 -11.49 -12.97
CA HIS A 62 -4.62 -11.23 -14.11
C HIS A 62 -6.10 -11.13 -13.73
N ARG A 63 -6.47 -11.51 -12.50
CA ARG A 63 -7.86 -11.46 -12.04
C ARG A 63 -7.95 -11.09 -10.56
N VAL A 64 -8.71 -10.04 -10.25
CA VAL A 64 -8.86 -9.50 -8.90
C VAL A 64 -10.32 -9.24 -8.59
N ILE A 65 -10.83 -9.87 -7.54
CA ILE A 65 -12.22 -9.68 -7.09
C ILE A 65 -12.20 -9.21 -5.65
N LYS A 66 -12.63 -7.97 -5.44
CA LYS A 66 -12.68 -7.35 -4.12
C LYS A 66 -13.56 -8.15 -3.16
N SER A 67 -13.08 -8.33 -1.94
CA SER A 67 -13.73 -9.13 -0.89
C SER A 67 -13.94 -10.60 -1.29
N PHE A 68 -13.08 -11.12 -2.16
CA PHE A 68 -13.04 -12.52 -2.51
C PHE A 68 -11.59 -13.04 -2.58
N MET A 69 -10.86 -12.71 -3.65
CA MET A 69 -9.51 -13.24 -3.91
C MET A 69 -8.74 -12.40 -4.94
N ILE A 70 -7.41 -12.59 -4.95
CA ILE A 70 -6.51 -12.15 -6.03
C ILE A 70 -5.91 -13.39 -6.69
N GLN A 71 -5.90 -13.46 -8.03
CA GLN A 71 -5.46 -14.63 -8.79
C GLN A 71 -4.33 -14.26 -9.75
N GLY A 72 -3.33 -15.13 -9.79
CA GLY A 72 -2.14 -15.00 -10.63
C GLY A 72 -1.62 -16.39 -11.02
N GLY A 73 -0.36 -16.44 -11.46
CA GLY A 73 0.33 -17.70 -11.78
C GLY A 73 0.03 -18.27 -13.17
N ASP A 74 -0.61 -17.51 -14.06
CA ASP A 74 -0.56 -17.83 -15.49
C ASP A 74 0.79 -17.36 -16.04
N ILE A 75 1.77 -18.25 -15.98
CA ILE A 75 3.17 -17.99 -16.38
C ILE A 75 3.36 -17.89 -17.90
N SER A 76 2.32 -18.20 -18.70
CA SER A 76 2.45 -18.34 -20.15
C SER A 76 1.65 -17.30 -20.94
N ALA A 77 0.32 -17.23 -20.73
CA ALA A 77 -0.55 -16.28 -21.43
C ALA A 77 -0.76 -14.99 -20.62
N GLY A 78 -0.69 -15.09 -19.29
CA GLY A 78 -0.87 -13.96 -18.38
C GLY A 78 -2.31 -13.45 -18.30
N ASP A 79 -3.30 -14.22 -18.77
CA ASP A 79 -4.71 -13.84 -18.84
C ASP A 79 -5.67 -14.88 -18.21
N GLY A 80 -5.12 -15.98 -17.69
CA GLY A 80 -5.87 -17.05 -17.05
C GLY A 80 -6.15 -18.24 -17.96
N THR A 81 -5.80 -18.17 -19.25
CA THR A 81 -5.98 -19.29 -20.20
C THR A 81 -4.82 -20.28 -20.21
N GLY A 82 -3.67 -19.90 -19.63
CA GLY A 82 -2.44 -20.69 -19.68
C GLY A 82 -2.00 -21.29 -18.33
N GLY A 83 -0.71 -21.56 -18.24
CA GLY A 83 -0.02 -22.10 -17.09
C GLY A 83 0.28 -23.60 -17.20
N GLU A 84 1.33 -24.02 -16.50
CA GLU A 84 1.86 -25.38 -16.53
C GLU A 84 2.51 -25.69 -15.17
N SER A 85 2.34 -26.89 -14.65
CA SER A 85 2.99 -27.31 -13.40
C SER A 85 4.40 -27.84 -13.68
N ILE A 86 5.20 -27.98 -12.62
CA ILE A 86 6.52 -28.63 -12.72
C ILE A 86 6.44 -30.13 -13.06
N TYR A 87 5.23 -30.71 -13.01
CA TYR A 87 4.96 -32.12 -13.30
C TYR A 87 4.35 -32.35 -14.70
N GLY A 88 4.18 -31.29 -15.49
CA GLY A 88 3.50 -31.28 -16.78
C GLY A 88 2.31 -30.32 -16.81
N LEU A 89 1.50 -30.37 -17.87
CA LEU A 89 0.41 -29.40 -18.09
C LEU A 89 -0.57 -29.29 -16.91
N LYS A 90 -0.92 -30.43 -16.30
CA LYS A 90 -1.84 -30.52 -15.15
C LYS A 90 -1.41 -31.60 -14.16
N PHE A 91 -1.79 -31.47 -12.90
CA PHE A 91 -1.66 -32.49 -11.86
C PHE A 91 -2.91 -32.61 -10.97
N GLU A 92 -3.01 -33.72 -10.25
CA GLU A 92 -4.16 -34.12 -9.43
C GLU A 92 -4.40 -33.21 -8.22
N ASP A 93 -5.63 -33.20 -7.71
CA ASP A 93 -5.96 -32.61 -6.42
C ASP A 93 -5.39 -33.49 -5.31
N GLU A 94 -4.40 -32.99 -4.57
CA GLU A 94 -3.66 -33.81 -3.60
C GLU A 94 -4.51 -34.23 -2.40
N ASN A 95 -5.22 -33.28 -1.78
CA ASN A 95 -6.33 -33.51 -0.84
C ASN A 95 -7.09 -32.19 -0.57
N PHE A 96 -8.17 -32.26 0.21
CA PHE A 96 -8.97 -31.11 0.64
C PHE A 96 -9.13 -31.03 2.16
N GLU A 97 -8.11 -31.46 2.92
CA GLU A 97 -8.15 -31.45 4.39
C GLU A 97 -8.25 -30.02 4.93
N LEU A 98 -7.48 -29.12 4.33
CA LEU A 98 -7.42 -27.71 4.69
C LEU A 98 -8.55 -26.92 4.02
N LYS A 99 -9.13 -25.98 4.78
CA LYS A 99 -10.28 -25.18 4.36
C LYS A 99 -9.93 -23.72 4.14
N HIS A 100 -10.76 -23.02 3.37
CA HIS A 100 -10.61 -21.58 3.10
C HIS A 100 -11.18 -20.74 4.25
N GLU A 101 -10.64 -20.93 5.46
CA GLU A 101 -11.25 -20.46 6.71
C GLU A 101 -11.12 -18.97 6.96
N ARG A 102 -10.13 -18.31 6.33
CA ARG A 102 -9.76 -16.92 6.61
C ARG A 102 -9.14 -16.24 5.38
N LYS A 103 -8.86 -14.95 5.51
CA LYS A 103 -8.05 -14.18 4.54
C LYS A 103 -6.60 -14.67 4.54
N GLY A 104 -5.91 -14.53 3.42
CA GLY A 104 -4.51 -14.88 3.25
C GLY A 104 -4.27 -16.35 2.98
N MET A 105 -5.30 -17.17 2.73
CA MET A 105 -5.10 -18.57 2.36
C MET A 105 -4.67 -18.64 0.89
N LEU A 106 -3.61 -19.41 0.62
CA LEU A 106 -3.10 -19.68 -0.71
C LEU A 106 -3.67 -21.01 -1.22
N SER A 107 -4.25 -21.01 -2.41
CA SER A 107 -5.00 -22.14 -2.95
C SER A 107 -4.89 -22.23 -4.48
N MET A 108 -5.00 -23.44 -5.02
CA MET A 108 -4.83 -23.70 -6.46
C MET A 108 -6.05 -23.24 -7.25
N ALA A 109 -5.82 -22.52 -8.34
CA ALA A 109 -6.85 -22.32 -9.36
C ALA A 109 -6.91 -23.55 -10.28
N ASN A 110 -8.12 -23.96 -10.67
CA ASN A 110 -8.35 -25.10 -11.54
C ASN A 110 -9.59 -24.89 -12.41
N SER A 111 -9.79 -25.77 -13.40
CA SER A 111 -10.93 -25.78 -14.32
C SER A 111 -11.80 -27.04 -14.11
N GLY A 112 -11.85 -27.55 -12.88
CA GLY A 112 -12.46 -28.82 -12.51
C GLY A 112 -11.48 -29.77 -11.82
N PRO A 113 -11.95 -30.96 -11.39
CA PRO A 113 -11.14 -31.91 -10.63
C PRO A 113 -9.84 -32.28 -11.36
N ASN A 114 -8.73 -32.34 -10.62
CA ASN A 114 -7.42 -32.77 -11.09
C ASN A 114 -6.84 -31.93 -12.25
N THR A 115 -7.13 -30.62 -12.26
CA THR A 115 -6.63 -29.69 -13.30
C THR A 115 -5.75 -28.58 -12.73
N ASN A 116 -4.98 -28.90 -11.69
CA ASN A 116 -4.02 -27.97 -11.09
C ASN A 116 -2.83 -27.72 -12.04
N GLY A 117 -2.43 -26.47 -12.22
CA GLY A 117 -1.27 -26.08 -13.05
C GLY A 117 -0.31 -25.18 -12.26
N SER A 118 -0.02 -24.00 -12.78
CA SER A 118 0.72 -22.94 -12.06
C SER A 118 -0.19 -21.85 -11.47
N GLN A 119 -1.45 -21.77 -11.87
CA GLN A 119 -2.33 -20.70 -11.40
C GLN A 119 -2.73 -20.91 -9.94
N PHE A 120 -2.76 -19.82 -9.19
CA PHE A 120 -3.11 -19.80 -7.77
C PHE A 120 -3.93 -18.56 -7.44
N PHE A 121 -4.60 -18.58 -6.30
CA PHE A 121 -5.21 -17.40 -5.72
C PHE A 121 -4.89 -17.26 -4.23
N ILE A 122 -4.89 -16.01 -3.76
CA ILE A 122 -4.82 -15.65 -2.35
C ILE A 122 -6.16 -15.08 -1.93
N THR A 123 -6.78 -15.69 -0.92
CA THR A 123 -8.08 -15.22 -0.42
C THR A 123 -7.96 -13.88 0.29
N THR A 124 -8.94 -13.01 0.13
CA THR A 124 -9.02 -11.75 0.90
C THR A 124 -10.13 -11.78 1.96
N THR A 125 -10.93 -12.86 1.98
CA THR A 125 -11.94 -13.16 2.98
C THR A 125 -12.03 -14.68 3.21
N LYS A 126 -12.94 -15.13 4.07
CA LYS A 126 -13.30 -16.55 4.19
C LYS A 126 -14.11 -16.99 2.97
N THR A 127 -13.72 -18.08 2.31
CA THR A 127 -14.32 -18.52 1.05
C THR A 127 -14.74 -20.01 1.08
N SER A 128 -15.55 -20.39 2.06
CA SER A 128 -15.93 -21.80 2.30
C SER A 128 -16.68 -22.49 1.15
N HIS A 129 -17.20 -21.75 0.17
CA HIS A 129 -17.83 -22.32 -1.02
C HIS A 129 -16.82 -22.96 -2.00
N LEU A 130 -15.52 -22.72 -1.79
CA LEU A 130 -14.39 -23.31 -2.49
C LEU A 130 -13.85 -24.59 -1.82
N ASP A 131 -14.31 -24.89 -0.59
CA ASP A 131 -13.88 -26.09 0.14
C ASP A 131 -14.25 -27.36 -0.64
N GLY A 132 -13.33 -28.32 -0.70
CA GLY A 132 -13.50 -29.56 -1.47
C GLY A 132 -13.38 -29.40 -2.99
N LYS A 133 -13.04 -28.20 -3.49
CA LYS A 133 -12.88 -27.91 -4.93
C LYS A 133 -11.50 -27.38 -5.30
N HIS A 134 -10.84 -26.68 -4.38
CA HIS A 134 -9.52 -26.09 -4.58
C HIS A 134 -8.59 -26.51 -3.45
N VAL A 135 -7.40 -27.00 -3.81
CA VAL A 135 -6.39 -27.45 -2.85
C VAL A 135 -5.79 -26.24 -2.15
N VAL A 136 -6.02 -26.11 -0.84
CA VAL A 136 -5.36 -25.11 0.01
C VAL A 136 -3.97 -25.62 0.37
N PHE A 137 -2.93 -24.84 0.05
CA PHE A 137 -1.55 -25.30 0.17
C PHE A 137 -0.58 -24.31 0.82
N GLY A 138 -1.08 -23.17 1.29
CA GLY A 138 -0.27 -22.25 2.10
C GLY A 138 -1.09 -21.14 2.72
N LYS A 139 -0.39 -20.21 3.37
CA LYS A 139 -0.95 -18.95 3.87
C LYS A 139 0.08 -17.83 3.80
N VAL A 140 -0.41 -16.61 3.63
CA VAL A 140 0.38 -15.39 3.82
C VAL A 140 0.69 -15.23 5.30
N ILE A 141 1.97 -15.07 5.63
CA ILE A 141 2.46 -14.84 6.99
C ILE A 141 2.96 -13.41 7.21
N LYS A 142 3.40 -12.71 6.14
CA LYS A 142 3.71 -11.27 6.14
C LYS A 142 3.29 -10.62 4.83
N GLY A 143 3.01 -9.32 4.84
CA GLY A 143 2.64 -8.60 3.62
C GLY A 143 1.18 -8.79 3.20
N MET A 144 0.29 -9.12 4.12
CA MET A 144 -1.16 -9.18 3.85
C MET A 144 -1.71 -7.82 3.37
N SER A 145 -1.05 -6.73 3.74
CA SER A 145 -1.35 -5.40 3.22
C SER A 145 -1.08 -5.25 1.73
N ILE A 146 -0.04 -5.89 1.20
CA ILE A 146 0.27 -5.90 -0.24
C ILE A 146 -0.85 -6.63 -0.98
N VAL A 147 -1.32 -7.76 -0.43
CA VAL A 147 -2.51 -8.47 -0.94
C VAL A 147 -3.75 -7.54 -0.94
N ARG A 148 -3.92 -6.70 0.10
CA ARG A 148 -5.00 -5.70 0.15
C ARG A 148 -4.81 -4.56 -0.84
N SER A 149 -3.58 -4.10 -1.08
CA SER A 149 -3.27 -3.10 -2.12
C SER A 149 -3.67 -3.64 -3.48
N ILE A 150 -3.32 -4.90 -3.79
CA ILE A 150 -3.74 -5.58 -5.03
C ILE A 150 -5.27 -5.69 -5.10
N GLU A 151 -5.93 -6.12 -4.02
CA GLU A 151 -7.40 -6.24 -3.97
C GLU A 151 -8.15 -4.92 -4.28
N HIS A 152 -7.54 -3.77 -3.98
CA HIS A 152 -8.16 -2.46 -4.11
C HIS A 152 -7.78 -1.71 -5.41
N VAL A 153 -7.04 -2.34 -6.32
CA VAL A 153 -6.84 -1.79 -7.66
C VAL A 153 -8.16 -1.79 -8.42
N ASN A 154 -8.35 -0.82 -9.31
CA ASN A 154 -9.53 -0.78 -10.16
C ASN A 154 -9.46 -1.94 -11.16
N THR A 155 -10.57 -2.63 -11.37
CA THR A 155 -10.70 -3.70 -12.35
C THR A 155 -11.70 -3.34 -13.46
N ASP A 156 -11.56 -3.99 -14.61
CA ASP A 156 -12.51 -3.91 -15.71
C ASP A 156 -13.70 -4.89 -15.52
N THR A 157 -14.51 -5.04 -16.57
CA THR A 157 -15.69 -5.93 -16.56
C THR A 157 -15.35 -7.41 -16.47
N ASP A 158 -14.13 -7.79 -16.85
CA ASP A 158 -13.63 -9.18 -16.82
C ASP A 158 -12.79 -9.43 -15.56
N GLU A 159 -12.91 -8.55 -14.56
CA GLU A 159 -12.22 -8.63 -13.27
C GLU A 159 -10.69 -8.48 -13.40
N ARG A 160 -10.19 -7.98 -14.53
CA ARG A 160 -8.76 -7.75 -14.77
C ARG A 160 -8.35 -6.39 -14.20
N PRO A 161 -7.21 -6.29 -13.49
CA PRO A 161 -6.66 -4.99 -13.08
C PRO A 161 -6.45 -4.02 -14.26
N THR A 162 -6.91 -2.79 -14.09
CA THR A 162 -6.74 -1.69 -15.06
C THR A 162 -5.32 -1.11 -15.11
N GLN A 163 -4.51 -1.48 -14.12
CA GLN A 163 -3.09 -1.17 -14.03
C GLN A 163 -2.33 -2.46 -13.81
N ASP A 164 -1.10 -2.54 -14.33
CA ASP A 164 -0.31 -3.75 -14.23
C ASP A 164 0.04 -4.06 -12.76
N VAL A 165 -0.28 -5.28 -12.35
CA VAL A 165 0.08 -5.83 -11.05
C VAL A 165 0.91 -7.08 -11.30
N VAL A 166 2.21 -7.03 -11.00
CA VAL A 166 3.18 -8.04 -11.45
C VAL A 166 4.02 -8.54 -10.28
N ILE A 167 4.32 -9.83 -10.29
CA ILE A 167 5.33 -10.45 -9.42
C ILE A 167 6.70 -10.08 -9.99
N SER A 168 7.28 -8.99 -9.54
CA SER A 168 8.55 -8.45 -10.04
C SER A 168 9.76 -9.31 -9.65
N ASP A 169 9.71 -9.98 -8.50
CA ASP A 169 10.70 -10.97 -8.06
C ASP A 169 10.04 -12.02 -7.16
N CYS A 170 10.63 -13.21 -7.08
CA CYS A 170 10.15 -14.26 -6.20
C CYS A 170 11.25 -15.28 -5.89
N GLY A 171 11.05 -16.07 -4.84
CA GLY A 171 11.98 -17.11 -4.45
C GLY A 171 11.61 -17.83 -3.16
N GLU A 172 12.49 -18.74 -2.75
CA GLU A 172 12.44 -19.43 -1.46
C GLU A 172 13.19 -18.63 -0.39
N ILE A 173 12.71 -18.68 0.85
CA ILE A 173 13.40 -18.15 2.03
C ILE A 173 13.83 -19.34 2.87
N HIS A 174 15.15 -19.56 2.99
CA HIS A 174 15.66 -20.68 3.76
C HIS A 174 15.50 -20.46 5.26
N GLU A 175 15.67 -21.53 6.03
CA GLU A 175 15.60 -21.46 7.48
C GLU A 175 16.76 -20.62 8.02
N GLY A 176 16.44 -19.63 8.88
CA GLY A 176 17.42 -18.68 9.42
C GLY A 176 17.65 -17.44 8.55
N ASP A 177 17.21 -17.43 7.29
CA ASP A 177 17.28 -16.24 6.43
C ASP A 177 16.25 -15.19 6.86
N ASP A 178 16.65 -13.93 6.71
CA ASP A 178 15.76 -12.77 6.83
C ASP A 178 14.71 -12.80 5.72
N ASP A 179 13.46 -12.51 6.08
CA ASP A 179 12.37 -12.51 5.11
C ASP A 179 12.38 -11.29 4.17
N GLY A 180 13.22 -10.30 4.45
CA GLY A 180 13.37 -9.09 3.64
C GLY A 180 12.18 -8.14 3.71
N THR A 181 11.31 -8.24 4.72
CA THR A 181 10.20 -7.29 4.91
C THR A 181 10.65 -6.00 5.59
N SER A 182 11.73 -6.06 6.37
CA SER A 182 12.40 -4.89 6.96
C SER A 182 13.52 -4.40 6.05
N ASN A 183 13.75 -3.08 6.03
CA ASN A 183 14.71 -2.41 5.13
C ASN A 183 14.55 -2.81 3.65
N PHE A 184 13.31 -3.10 3.25
CA PHE A 184 12.97 -3.62 1.92
C PHE A 184 13.46 -2.71 0.78
N PHE A 185 13.33 -1.39 0.95
CA PHE A 185 13.80 -0.38 -0.01
C PHE A 185 15.29 -0.03 0.13
N LYS A 186 16.02 -0.68 1.05
CA LYS A 186 17.44 -0.44 1.33
C LYS A 186 17.75 1.02 1.68
N ASP A 187 16.84 1.67 2.38
CA ASP A 187 16.90 3.09 2.77
C ASP A 187 17.18 3.31 4.26
N GLY A 188 17.46 2.24 5.01
CA GLY A 188 17.75 2.27 6.45
C GLY A 188 16.52 2.08 7.33
N ASP A 189 15.34 1.89 6.75
CA ASP A 189 14.10 1.64 7.49
C ASP A 189 14.00 0.20 7.99
N ASN A 190 14.49 -0.06 9.20
CA ASN A 190 14.52 -1.40 9.79
C ASN A 190 13.18 -1.90 10.35
N TYR A 191 12.07 -1.25 10.01
CA TYR A 191 10.74 -1.66 10.44
C TYR A 191 9.98 -2.24 9.25
N PRO A 192 9.12 -3.26 9.41
CA PRO A 192 8.24 -3.70 8.34
C PRO A 192 7.24 -2.59 7.95
N ASP A 193 6.68 -2.64 6.74
CA ASP A 193 5.73 -1.60 6.30
C ASP A 193 4.46 -1.55 7.18
N TRP A 194 4.08 -2.69 7.76
CA TRP A 194 2.95 -2.84 8.67
C TRP A 194 3.40 -3.38 10.02
N PRO A 195 2.99 -2.75 11.15
CA PRO A 195 3.30 -3.23 12.50
C PRO A 195 2.96 -4.70 12.75
N ALA A 196 1.88 -5.20 12.14
CA ALA A 196 1.42 -6.58 12.31
C ALA A 196 2.36 -7.63 11.70
N ASP A 197 3.31 -7.22 10.85
CA ASP A 197 4.30 -8.10 10.23
C ASP A 197 5.60 -8.21 11.05
N LEU A 198 5.68 -7.57 12.23
CA LEU A 198 6.76 -7.77 13.19
C LEU A 198 6.76 -9.22 13.72
N ASP A 199 7.94 -9.85 13.78
CA ASP A 199 8.07 -11.20 14.36
C ASP A 199 7.70 -11.24 15.84
N HIS A 200 8.03 -10.16 16.55
CA HIS A 200 7.72 -9.98 17.96
C HIS A 200 7.13 -8.58 18.12
N CYS A 201 5.94 -8.50 18.71
CA CYS A 201 5.27 -7.24 18.99
C CYS A 201 5.82 -6.66 20.30
N PRO A 202 6.56 -5.53 20.29
CA PRO A 202 7.15 -5.00 21.52
C PRO A 202 6.08 -4.45 22.45
N ASP A 203 6.24 -4.67 23.76
CA ASP A 203 5.32 -4.17 24.78
C ASP A 203 5.62 -2.71 25.14
N GLU A 204 6.90 -2.34 25.16
CA GLU A 204 7.35 -1.01 25.58
C GLU A 204 6.93 0.07 24.58
N LEU A 205 6.15 1.05 25.04
CA LEU A 205 5.73 2.20 24.24
C LEU A 205 6.91 3.00 23.67
N SER A 206 8.05 3.07 24.38
CA SER A 206 9.28 3.74 23.93
C SER A 206 9.76 3.20 22.59
N TRP A 207 9.73 1.87 22.40
CA TRP A 207 10.13 1.25 21.14
C TRP A 207 9.26 1.73 19.98
N TRP A 208 7.95 1.84 20.21
CA TRP A 208 7.00 2.31 19.20
C TRP A 208 7.19 3.79 18.87
N THR A 209 7.42 4.62 19.88
CA THR A 209 7.70 6.05 19.67
C THR A 209 9.01 6.26 18.93
N ASP A 210 10.05 5.48 19.23
CA ASP A 210 11.33 5.52 18.52
C ASP A 210 11.17 5.10 17.06
N ALA A 211 10.37 4.06 16.80
CA ALA A 211 10.02 3.64 15.44
C ALA A 211 9.31 4.75 14.67
N VAL A 212 8.29 5.38 15.26
CA VAL A 212 7.57 6.50 14.66
C VAL A 212 8.52 7.64 14.30
N ASP A 213 9.40 8.04 15.22
CA ASP A 213 10.33 9.14 15.00
C ASP A 213 11.37 8.81 13.92
N SER A 214 11.90 7.58 13.92
CA SER A 214 12.82 7.08 12.90
C SER A 214 12.18 7.08 11.50
N ILE A 215 10.98 6.50 11.35
CA ILE A 215 10.25 6.45 10.07
C ILE A 215 9.89 7.86 9.58
N LYS A 216 9.44 8.74 10.50
CA LYS A 216 9.15 10.14 10.18
C LYS A 216 10.41 10.89 9.71
N ALA A 217 11.56 10.63 10.34
CA ALA A 217 12.83 11.23 9.96
C ALA A 217 13.23 10.82 8.53
N LEU A 218 13.11 9.53 8.18
CA LEU A 218 13.32 9.04 6.82
C LEU A 218 12.38 9.72 5.81
N GLY A 219 11.10 9.89 6.16
CA GLY A 219 10.16 10.66 5.34
C GLY A 219 10.64 12.10 5.07
N ASN A 220 11.20 12.77 6.08
CA ASN A 220 11.78 14.10 5.93
C ASN A 220 13.01 14.10 5.02
N GLU A 221 13.84 13.06 5.08
CA GLU A 221 15.01 12.90 4.21
C GLU A 221 14.62 12.71 2.75
N HIS A 222 13.66 11.83 2.45
CA HIS A 222 13.13 11.68 1.09
C HIS A 222 12.49 12.98 0.59
N PHE A 223 11.77 13.71 1.45
CA PHE A 223 11.22 15.01 1.09
C PHE A 223 12.30 16.02 0.70
N LYS A 224 13.42 16.08 1.44
CA LYS A 224 14.58 16.95 1.09
C LYS A 224 15.20 16.56 -0.25
N LYS A 225 15.23 15.26 -0.57
CA LYS A 225 15.68 14.72 -1.86
C LYS A 225 14.66 14.92 -3.00
N GLN A 226 13.51 15.56 -2.72
CA GLN A 226 12.38 15.74 -3.64
C GLN A 226 11.73 14.43 -4.11
N ASP A 227 11.99 13.34 -3.39
CA ASP A 227 11.30 12.06 -3.58
C ASP A 227 10.00 12.06 -2.77
N TYR A 228 9.02 12.80 -3.28
CA TYR A 228 7.76 13.02 -2.59
C TYR A 228 6.90 11.76 -2.46
N LYS A 229 7.05 10.80 -3.39
CA LYS A 229 6.34 9.51 -3.34
C LYS A 229 6.84 8.67 -2.18
N MET A 230 8.16 8.49 -2.06
CA MET A 230 8.72 7.73 -0.94
C MET A 230 8.53 8.46 0.40
N ALA A 231 8.67 9.79 0.43
CA ALA A 231 8.37 10.59 1.62
C ALA A 231 6.93 10.33 2.11
N LEU A 232 5.96 10.37 1.19
CA LEU A 232 4.55 10.10 1.50
C LEU A 232 4.35 8.66 2.01
N ARG A 233 5.02 7.67 1.40
CA ARG A 233 5.00 6.27 1.88
C ARG A 233 5.49 6.17 3.32
N LYS A 234 6.62 6.80 3.66
CA LYS A 234 7.16 6.82 5.03
C LYS A 234 6.23 7.54 6.01
N TYR A 235 5.63 8.67 5.65
CA TYR A 235 4.67 9.36 6.53
C TYR A 235 3.42 8.51 6.80
N ARG A 236 2.87 7.85 5.78
CA ARG A 236 1.74 6.90 5.95
C ARG A 236 2.12 5.74 6.86
N LYS A 237 3.34 5.21 6.69
CA LYS A 237 3.87 4.18 7.59
C LYS A 237 3.99 4.67 9.02
N ALA A 238 4.57 5.84 9.25
CA ALA A 238 4.68 6.43 10.59
C ALA A 238 3.29 6.60 11.25
N LEU A 239 2.26 6.99 10.50
CA LEU A 239 0.88 7.06 11.00
C LEU A 239 0.35 5.70 11.46
N ARG A 240 0.63 4.61 10.73
CA ARG A 240 0.24 3.25 11.15
C ARG A 240 0.89 2.88 12.48
N TYR A 241 2.17 3.20 12.66
CA TYR A 241 2.88 2.96 13.91
C TYR A 241 2.35 3.84 15.06
N VAL A 242 1.98 5.10 14.77
CA VAL A 242 1.28 5.97 15.75
C VAL A 242 -0.04 5.34 16.17
N ASP A 243 -0.82 4.81 15.22
CA ASP A 243 -2.11 4.19 15.53
C ASP A 243 -1.93 2.98 16.47
N THR A 244 -0.88 2.17 16.29
CA THR A 244 -0.54 1.09 17.23
C THR A 244 -0.08 1.60 18.60
N CYS A 245 0.56 2.77 18.69
CA CYS A 245 0.95 3.35 19.99
C CYS A 245 -0.27 3.53 20.91
N TRP A 246 -1.43 3.92 20.36
CA TRP A 246 -2.67 4.14 21.12
C TRP A 246 -3.23 2.88 21.79
N GLU A 247 -2.81 1.70 21.34
CA GLU A 247 -3.21 0.40 21.90
C GLU A 247 -2.25 -0.10 22.97
N LYS A 248 -1.14 0.62 23.23
CA LYS A 248 -0.09 0.19 24.16
C LYS A 248 -0.31 0.72 25.57
N ASP A 249 0.05 -0.11 26.55
CA ASP A 249 0.04 0.27 27.96
C ASP A 249 1.07 1.39 28.24
N GLY A 250 0.81 2.18 29.29
CA GLY A 250 1.72 3.24 29.73
C GLY A 250 1.57 4.58 29.01
N LEU A 251 0.51 4.75 28.21
CA LEU A 251 0.05 6.06 27.72
C LEU A 251 -0.58 6.86 28.87
N ASP A 252 0.10 7.94 29.24
CA ASP A 252 -0.43 9.00 30.08
C ASP A 252 -0.83 10.21 29.23
N GLU A 253 -1.35 11.27 29.86
CA GLU A 253 -1.82 12.46 29.15
C GLU A 253 -0.67 13.19 28.42
N ASP A 254 0.51 13.27 29.02
CA ASP A 254 1.67 13.95 28.44
C ASP A 254 2.17 13.23 27.16
N LYS A 255 2.25 11.90 27.21
CA LYS A 255 2.60 11.08 26.05
C LYS A 255 1.51 11.13 24.99
N SER A 256 0.24 11.12 25.40
CA SER A 256 -0.91 11.26 24.49
C SER A 256 -0.85 12.60 23.75
N ALA A 257 -0.58 13.70 24.45
CA ALA A 257 -0.40 15.03 23.84
C ALA A 257 0.77 15.04 22.85
N THR A 258 1.89 14.38 23.21
CA THR A 258 3.06 14.22 22.32
C THR A 258 2.70 13.43 21.06
N MET A 259 1.94 12.34 21.18
CA MET A 259 1.50 11.53 20.04
C MET A 259 0.57 12.31 19.11
N ARG A 260 -0.38 13.09 19.65
CA ARG A 260 -1.25 13.98 18.84
C ARG A 260 -0.42 15.03 18.09
N LYS A 261 0.59 15.62 18.74
CA LYS A 261 1.51 16.56 18.10
C LYS A 261 2.30 15.92 16.96
N ILE A 262 2.83 14.70 17.17
CA ILE A 262 3.55 13.95 16.13
C ILE A 262 2.60 13.61 14.97
N LYS A 263 1.40 13.12 15.25
CA LYS A 263 0.37 12.84 14.24
C LYS A 263 0.04 14.09 13.42
N SER A 264 -0.16 15.23 14.07
CA SER A 264 -0.36 16.53 13.42
C SER A 264 0.80 16.92 12.49
N GLN A 265 2.05 16.75 12.95
CA GLN A 265 3.24 17.00 12.13
C GLN A 265 3.33 16.09 10.91
N ILE A 266 3.04 14.79 11.07
CA ILE A 266 3.09 13.81 9.98
C ILE A 266 2.03 14.13 8.93
N PHE A 267 0.78 14.40 9.33
CA PHE A 267 -0.27 14.82 8.40
C PHE A 267 0.07 16.12 7.69
N THR A 268 0.63 17.09 8.42
CA THR A 268 1.14 18.32 7.81
C THR A 268 2.12 17.94 6.70
N ASN A 269 3.16 17.16 6.97
CA ASN A 269 4.18 16.76 6.00
C ASN A 269 3.65 15.93 4.83
N SER A 270 2.70 15.04 5.09
CA SER A 270 1.96 14.28 4.07
C SER A 270 1.22 15.22 3.11
N SER A 271 0.52 16.24 3.64
CA SER A 271 -0.15 17.27 2.83
C SER A 271 0.82 18.01 1.89
N ALA A 272 2.02 18.35 2.37
CA ALA A 272 3.03 18.98 1.53
C ALA A 272 3.51 18.07 0.38
N CYS A 273 3.65 16.75 0.62
CA CYS A 273 3.99 15.80 -0.43
C CYS A 273 2.85 15.73 -1.46
N LYS A 274 1.61 15.62 -1.01
CA LYS A 274 0.43 15.53 -1.88
C LYS A 274 0.25 16.77 -2.75
N LEU A 275 0.49 17.97 -2.20
CA LEU A 275 0.54 19.22 -2.98
C LEU A 275 1.57 19.15 -4.12
N LYS A 276 2.76 18.61 -3.85
CA LYS A 276 3.83 18.45 -4.86
C LYS A 276 3.49 17.38 -5.91
N LEU A 277 2.74 16.36 -5.51
CA LEU A 277 2.28 15.27 -6.37
C LEU A 277 0.98 15.60 -7.13
N GLY A 278 0.35 16.75 -6.87
CA GLY A 278 -0.91 17.16 -7.51
C GLY A 278 -2.18 16.56 -6.89
N ASP A 279 -2.07 15.80 -5.78
CA ASP A 279 -3.22 15.29 -5.03
C ASP A 279 -3.78 16.39 -4.10
N LEU A 280 -4.43 17.39 -4.70
CA LEU A 280 -4.92 18.57 -3.99
C LEU A 280 -6.02 18.24 -2.97
N LYS A 281 -6.93 17.32 -3.31
CA LYS A 281 -8.00 16.88 -2.42
C LYS A 281 -7.44 16.10 -1.23
N GLY A 282 -6.53 15.16 -1.47
CA GLY A 282 -5.87 14.44 -0.40
C GLY A 282 -5.02 15.35 0.49
N ALA A 283 -4.44 16.42 -0.07
CA ALA A 283 -3.70 17.42 0.71
C ALA A 283 -4.63 18.19 1.66
N LEU A 284 -5.83 18.56 1.23
CA LEU A 284 -6.84 19.20 2.10
C LEU A 284 -7.26 18.28 3.25
N VAL A 285 -7.59 17.04 2.95
CA VAL A 285 -7.97 16.04 3.97
C VAL A 285 -6.86 15.89 5.01
N ASP A 286 -5.60 15.82 4.59
CA ASP A 286 -4.47 15.75 5.53
C ASP A 286 -4.35 17.02 6.38
N THR A 287 -4.61 18.21 5.83
CA THR A 287 -4.60 19.44 6.65
C THR A 287 -5.70 19.45 7.70
N GLU A 288 -6.89 18.94 7.39
CA GLU A 288 -7.99 18.81 8.35
C GLU A 288 -7.61 17.86 9.49
N PHE A 289 -7.05 16.69 9.16
CA PHE A 289 -6.53 15.77 10.18
C PHE A 289 -5.40 16.36 11.00
N ALA A 290 -4.52 17.16 10.39
CA ALA A 290 -3.45 17.84 11.11
C ALA A 290 -3.97 18.84 12.16
N MET A 291 -5.15 19.41 11.97
CA MET A 291 -5.74 20.41 12.85
C MET A 291 -6.81 19.84 13.80
N ARG A 292 -7.13 18.54 13.69
CA ARG A 292 -8.23 17.91 14.44
C ARG A 292 -8.10 18.03 15.96
N ASP A 293 -6.88 17.91 16.46
CA ASP A 293 -6.58 17.93 17.89
C ASP A 293 -6.06 19.30 18.39
N GLY A 294 -6.04 20.32 17.51
CA GLY A 294 -5.59 21.68 17.82
C GLY A 294 -5.62 22.59 16.59
N GLU A 295 -6.31 23.73 16.70
CA GLU A 295 -6.56 24.64 15.57
C GLU A 295 -5.34 25.52 15.20
N ASP A 296 -4.29 25.54 16.03
CA ASP A 296 -3.17 26.48 15.91
C ASP A 296 -2.02 25.98 15.01
N ASN A 297 -2.25 24.96 14.18
CA ASN A 297 -1.21 24.48 13.25
C ASN A 297 -1.10 25.39 12.02
N VAL A 298 -0.31 26.45 12.15
CA VAL A 298 -0.06 27.45 11.10
C VAL A 298 0.43 26.83 9.80
N LYS A 299 1.30 25.81 9.86
CA LYS A 299 1.81 25.12 8.67
C LYS A 299 0.74 24.33 7.94
N ALA A 300 -0.20 23.73 8.66
CA ALA A 300 -1.35 23.05 8.08
C ALA A 300 -2.30 24.06 7.44
N LEU A 301 -2.65 25.16 8.12
CA LEU A 301 -3.47 26.24 7.56
C LEU A 301 -2.85 26.84 6.28
N PHE A 302 -1.54 27.06 6.28
CA PHE A 302 -0.82 27.54 5.10
C PHE A 302 -0.91 26.54 3.94
N ARG A 303 -0.68 25.24 4.19
CA ARG A 303 -0.82 24.18 3.17
C ARG A 303 -2.26 24.05 2.66
N GLN A 304 -3.25 24.22 3.54
CA GLN A 304 -4.67 24.21 3.19
C GLN A 304 -5.00 25.36 2.23
N GLY A 305 -4.51 26.57 2.53
CA GLY A 305 -4.65 27.73 1.64
C GLY A 305 -4.01 27.49 0.27
N GLN A 306 -2.82 26.87 0.23
CA GLN A 306 -2.16 26.50 -1.03
C GLN A 306 -2.98 25.47 -1.84
N ALA A 307 -3.57 24.48 -1.18
CA ALA A 307 -4.42 23.49 -1.84
C ALA A 307 -5.69 24.12 -2.42
N HIS A 308 -6.38 24.98 -1.66
CA HIS A 308 -7.54 25.74 -2.15
C HIS A 308 -7.20 26.65 -3.32
N MET A 309 -6.05 27.35 -3.27
CA MET A 309 -5.56 28.16 -4.39
C MET A 309 -5.37 27.32 -5.65
N ALA A 310 -4.78 26.13 -5.53
CA ALA A 310 -4.55 25.22 -6.64
C ALA A 310 -5.86 24.61 -7.18
N LEU A 311 -6.88 24.44 -6.34
CA LEU A 311 -8.24 24.04 -6.72
C LEU A 311 -9.10 25.19 -7.27
N ASN A 312 -8.53 26.40 -7.36
CA ASN A 312 -9.24 27.63 -7.75
C ASN A 312 -10.38 28.03 -6.81
N ASP A 313 -10.38 27.53 -5.57
CA ASP A 313 -11.28 27.95 -4.50
C ASP A 313 -10.64 29.12 -3.73
N ILE A 314 -10.65 30.29 -4.36
CA ILE A 314 -9.90 31.47 -3.88
C ILE A 314 -10.48 32.00 -2.56
N ASP A 315 -11.79 31.91 -2.37
CA ASP A 315 -12.47 32.39 -1.17
C ASP A 315 -12.05 31.55 0.06
N ALA A 316 -12.05 30.22 -0.06
CA ALA A 316 -11.54 29.33 1.00
C ALA A 316 -10.05 29.54 1.26
N ALA A 317 -9.24 29.74 0.20
CA ALA A 317 -7.81 30.02 0.35
C ALA A 317 -7.53 31.27 1.19
N VAL A 318 -8.27 32.36 0.97
CA VAL A 318 -8.14 33.60 1.76
C VAL A 318 -8.48 33.35 3.22
N VAL A 319 -9.50 32.54 3.51
CA VAL A 319 -9.87 32.17 4.89
C VAL A 319 -8.71 31.44 5.57
N SER A 320 -8.15 30.41 4.95
CA SER A 320 -7.04 29.63 5.52
C SER A 320 -5.79 30.48 5.72
N PHE A 321 -5.38 31.27 4.72
CA PHE A 321 -4.21 32.15 4.85
C PHE A 321 -4.41 33.26 5.87
N LYS A 322 -5.63 33.79 6.02
CA LYS A 322 -5.92 34.79 7.04
C LYS A 322 -5.77 34.19 8.43
N LYS A 323 -6.35 33.02 8.70
CA LYS A 323 -6.16 32.30 9.97
C LYS A 323 -4.68 32.06 10.27
N ALA A 324 -3.92 31.60 9.27
CA ALA A 324 -2.46 31.41 9.42
C ALA A 324 -1.74 32.73 9.74
N SER A 325 -2.12 33.84 9.09
CA SER A 325 -1.54 35.15 9.32
C SER A 325 -1.94 35.77 10.66
N ASP A 326 -3.11 35.42 11.20
CA ASP A 326 -3.54 35.91 12.52
C ASP A 326 -2.71 35.24 13.63
N LEU A 327 -2.29 33.99 13.43
CA LEU A 327 -1.41 33.25 14.33
C LEU A 327 0.08 33.63 14.19
N GLU A 328 0.57 33.82 12.97
CA GLU A 328 1.95 34.24 12.68
C GLU A 328 1.98 35.54 11.85
N PRO A 329 1.68 36.71 12.46
CA PRO A 329 1.51 37.97 11.74
C PRO A 329 2.80 38.54 11.17
N ASN A 330 3.96 37.94 11.43
CA ASN A 330 5.24 38.40 10.90
C ASN A 330 5.80 37.51 9.79
N ASP A 331 5.15 36.40 9.46
CA ASP A 331 5.62 35.52 8.40
C ASP A 331 5.42 36.16 7.00
N ALA A 332 6.53 36.38 6.30
CA ALA A 332 6.53 37.01 4.99
C ALA A 332 5.94 36.12 3.88
N GLY A 333 6.02 34.79 4.03
CA GLY A 333 5.46 33.82 3.10
C GLY A 333 3.93 33.82 3.14
N ILE A 334 3.36 33.75 4.34
CA ILE A 334 1.90 33.81 4.56
C ILE A 334 1.34 35.12 4.02
N LYS A 335 1.96 36.26 4.35
CA LYS A 335 1.53 37.58 3.85
C LYS A 335 1.52 37.65 2.32
N ARG A 336 2.53 37.09 1.67
CA ARG A 336 2.65 37.08 0.21
C ARG A 336 1.52 36.28 -0.44
N GLU A 337 1.28 35.06 0.04
CA GLU A 337 0.20 34.20 -0.48
C GLU A 337 -1.19 34.79 -0.21
N LEU A 338 -1.41 35.35 0.99
CA LEU A 338 -2.66 36.04 1.32
C LEU A 338 -2.92 37.23 0.40
N ALA A 339 -1.89 38.05 0.12
CA ALA A 339 -1.99 39.17 -0.80
C ALA A 339 -2.30 38.71 -2.23
N ALA A 340 -1.64 37.63 -2.69
CA ALA A 340 -1.90 37.05 -4.01
C ALA A 340 -3.34 36.52 -4.14
N ALA A 341 -3.85 35.82 -3.11
CA ALA A 341 -5.23 35.32 -3.08
C ALA A 341 -6.25 36.48 -3.07
N LYS A 342 -6.03 37.51 -2.24
CA LYS A 342 -6.90 38.72 -2.22
C LYS A 342 -6.91 39.45 -3.56
N LYS A 343 -5.75 39.55 -4.23
CA LYS A 343 -5.67 40.15 -5.57
C LYS A 343 -6.52 39.39 -6.58
N LYS A 344 -6.48 38.05 -6.59
CA LYS A 344 -7.34 37.24 -7.48
C LYS A 344 -8.84 37.51 -7.26
N ILE A 345 -9.29 37.70 -6.02
CA ILE A 345 -10.69 38.05 -5.74
C ILE A 345 -11.03 39.43 -6.31
N ALA A 346 -10.14 40.42 -6.14
CA ALA A 346 -10.33 41.75 -6.69
C ALA A 346 -10.41 41.73 -8.22
N ASP A 347 -9.47 41.03 -8.87
CA ASP A 347 -9.43 40.88 -10.33
C ASP A 347 -10.70 40.20 -10.87
N ARG A 348 -11.21 39.15 -10.19
CA ARG A 348 -12.48 38.48 -10.53
C ARG A 348 -13.66 39.45 -10.47
N ARG A 349 -13.78 40.22 -9.38
CA ARG A 349 -14.85 41.23 -9.20
C ARG A 349 -14.80 42.32 -10.26
N ASP A 350 -13.60 42.77 -10.65
CA ASP A 350 -13.42 43.77 -11.69
C ASP A 350 -13.81 43.22 -13.07
N GLN A 351 -13.52 41.95 -13.36
CA GLN A 351 -13.95 41.28 -14.59
C GLN A 351 -15.47 41.15 -14.65
N GLU A 352 -16.11 40.70 -13.57
CA GLU A 352 -17.57 40.60 -13.45
C GLU A 352 -18.23 41.96 -13.67
N ARG A 353 -17.72 43.02 -13.01
CA ARG A 353 -18.23 44.40 -13.18
C ARG A 353 -18.13 44.87 -14.64
N LYS A 354 -17.01 44.60 -15.31
CA LYS A 354 -16.83 44.93 -16.73
C LYS A 354 -17.78 44.14 -17.64
N ALA A 355 -18.02 42.88 -17.34
CA ALA A 355 -18.95 42.04 -18.11
C ALA A 355 -20.40 42.53 -17.98
N TYR A 356 -20.85 42.83 -16.75
CA TYR A 356 -22.17 43.40 -16.52
C TYR A 356 -22.35 44.75 -17.21
N SER A 357 -21.35 45.63 -17.14
CA SER A 357 -21.41 46.95 -17.80
C SER A 357 -21.55 46.85 -19.33
N LYS A 358 -21.11 45.75 -19.95
CA LYS A 358 -21.26 45.51 -21.40
C LYS A 358 -22.60 44.87 -21.79
N MET A 359 -23.32 44.26 -20.85
CA MET A 359 -24.64 43.66 -21.11
C MET A 359 -25.77 44.68 -21.08
N PHE A 360 -25.54 45.87 -20.50
CA PHE A 360 -26.53 46.96 -20.39
C PHE A 360 -26.18 48.18 -21.26
N GLN A 361 -25.22 48.04 -22.17
CA GLN A 361 -24.97 48.93 -23.32
C GLN A 361 -25.49 48.23 -24.57
#